data_AF-A0A8H9GBS0-F1
#
_entry.id   AF-A0A8H9GBS0-F1
#
_cell.length_a   1.000
_cell.length_b   1.000
_cell.length_c   1.000
_cell.angle_alpha   90.00
_cell.angle_beta   90.00
_cell.angle_gamma   90.00
#
_symmetry.space_group_name_H-M   'P 1'
#
loop_
_entity.id
_entity.type
_entity.pdbx_description
1 polymer ?
#
loop_
_entity_poly.entity_id
_entity_poly.type
_entity_poly.pdbx_seq_one_letter_code
_entity_poly.pdbx_strand_id
1 'polypeptide(L)'
;MPNPTQRPLRIGDAPQPPRTVRRLAKPLTPAPGEWLQTAISRWAFDEYECSRRNLLDALGVSNLHPIEIQGLGVALRPETAETISAASGIPFLRLYAMTQSMRDRATWDEFKYVLREGYAFPFRERDLIDVPLFREVVHKWCPDCLRERPGVHEMMWRHPWLHICLKHARVLATTCSACGEQPRIPLGRTVQDWDPRLCPNRVHGAQCAELLSRAKSSHIEVGGLLYVTQGTAVGSVDS
;
A
#
# COMPACT_ATOMS: atom_id res chain seq x y z
N MET A 1 29.65 25.08 14.93
CA MET A 1 29.60 24.18 16.11
C MET A 1 28.13 23.94 16.44
N PRO A 2 27.64 22.69 16.37
CA PRO A 2 26.24 22.39 16.67
C PRO A 2 25.96 22.50 18.19
N ASN A 3 24.75 22.96 18.51
CA ASN A 3 24.29 23.37 19.84
C ASN A 3 24.13 22.15 20.80
N PRO A 4 24.81 22.10 21.97
CA PRO A 4 24.91 20.90 22.81
C PRO A 4 23.72 20.64 23.76
N THR A 5 22.55 21.26 23.56
CA THR A 5 21.43 21.20 24.54
C THR A 5 20.22 20.36 24.15
N GLN A 6 20.20 19.67 22.99
CA GLN A 6 19.15 18.70 22.72
C GLN A 6 19.50 17.34 23.33
N ARG A 7 18.92 17.08 24.49
CA ARG A 7 18.87 15.75 25.10
C ARG A 7 18.21 14.79 24.11
N PRO A 8 18.81 13.65 23.75
CA PRO A 8 18.14 12.65 22.94
C PRO A 8 16.91 12.14 23.71
N LEU A 9 15.72 12.28 23.12
CA LEU A 9 14.45 11.77 23.65
C LEU A 9 14.61 10.28 23.99
N ARG A 10 14.31 9.91 25.23
CA ARG A 10 14.35 8.51 25.67
C ARG A 10 12.96 7.90 25.50
N ILE A 11 12.89 6.71 24.92
CA ILE A 11 11.66 5.93 24.89
C ILE A 11 11.24 5.63 26.34
N GLY A 12 10.07 6.13 26.73
CA GLY A 12 9.58 6.17 28.13
C GLY A 12 9.23 7.59 28.60
N ASP A 13 9.74 8.61 27.92
CA ASP A 13 9.19 9.96 28.03
C ASP A 13 7.74 9.92 27.51
N ALA A 14 6.79 10.48 28.27
CA ALA A 14 5.40 10.54 27.86
C ALA A 14 5.34 11.15 26.44
N PRO A 15 4.55 10.56 25.51
CA PRO A 15 4.44 11.09 24.16
C PRO A 15 4.12 12.58 24.26
N GLN A 16 4.85 13.41 23.50
CA GLN A 16 4.45 14.81 23.39
C GLN A 16 2.97 14.84 23.01
N PRO A 17 2.15 15.67 23.68
CA PRO A 17 0.72 15.68 23.42
C PRO A 17 0.53 15.85 21.91
N PRO A 18 -0.28 15.00 21.27
CA PRO A 18 -0.45 15.07 19.83
C PRO A 18 -0.84 16.49 19.48
N ARG A 19 -0.19 17.07 18.46
CA ARG A 19 -0.72 18.27 17.80
C ARG A 19 -2.21 18.01 17.61
N THR A 20 -3.08 18.88 18.11
CA THR A 20 -4.54 18.66 18.09
C THR A 20 -5.00 18.45 16.65
N VAL A 21 -5.06 17.19 16.22
CA VAL A 21 -5.58 16.83 14.91
C VAL A 21 -7.09 16.80 15.04
N ARG A 22 -7.76 17.58 14.20
CA ARG A 22 -9.22 17.58 14.15
C ARG A 22 -9.67 16.19 13.70
N ARG A 23 -10.49 15.53 14.52
CA ARG A 23 -11.13 14.27 14.13
C ARG A 23 -12.00 14.48 12.89
N LEU A 24 -11.92 13.53 11.97
CA LEU A 24 -12.76 13.51 10.78
C LEU A 24 -14.24 13.37 11.17
N ALA A 25 -15.13 13.98 10.38
CA ALA A 25 -16.57 13.96 10.68
C ALA A 25 -17.16 12.54 10.68
N LYS A 26 -16.66 11.67 9.81
CA LYS A 26 -17.05 10.26 9.71
C LYS A 26 -15.85 9.36 10.06
N PRO A 27 -15.95 8.50 11.09
CA PRO A 27 -14.90 7.54 11.37
C PRO A 27 -14.62 6.64 10.17
N LEU A 28 -13.36 6.37 9.90
CA LEU A 28 -12.95 5.50 8.80
C LEU A 28 -13.02 4.04 9.23
N THR A 29 -13.55 3.18 8.35
CA THR A 29 -13.65 1.74 8.61
C THR A 29 -12.77 0.96 7.62
N PRO A 30 -11.68 0.34 8.11
CA PRO A 30 -10.85 -0.53 7.28
C PRO A 30 -11.55 -1.85 6.97
N ALA A 31 -11.47 -2.30 5.72
CA ALA A 31 -11.86 -3.67 5.40
C ALA A 31 -10.85 -4.68 5.99
N PRO A 32 -11.26 -5.93 6.29
CA PRO A 32 -10.35 -7.00 6.69
C PRO A 32 -9.22 -7.21 5.68
N GLY A 33 -7.97 -7.21 6.15
CA GLY A 33 -6.78 -7.45 5.33
C GLY A 33 -6.40 -6.32 4.36
N GLU A 34 -7.16 -5.21 4.36
CA GLU A 34 -6.95 -4.12 3.43
C GLU A 34 -5.58 -3.42 3.60
N TRP A 35 -4.95 -3.09 2.49
CA TRP A 35 -3.71 -2.35 2.46
C TRP A 35 -3.92 -0.85 2.67
N LEU A 36 -3.15 -0.24 3.57
CA LEU A 36 -3.35 1.16 3.97
C LEU A 36 -3.31 2.15 2.81
N GLN A 37 -2.43 1.94 1.82
CA GLN A 37 -2.33 2.88 0.70
C GLN A 37 -3.62 2.96 -0.11
N THR A 38 -4.18 1.80 -0.48
CA THR A 38 -5.42 1.74 -1.25
C THR A 38 -6.62 2.08 -0.38
N ALA A 39 -6.58 1.78 0.92
CA ALA A 39 -7.62 2.20 1.86
C ALA A 39 -7.77 3.73 1.87
N ILE A 40 -6.66 4.48 1.92
CA ILE A 40 -6.69 5.95 1.85
C ILE A 40 -7.32 6.43 0.54
N SER A 41 -6.97 5.84 -0.60
CA SER A 41 -7.59 6.23 -1.89
C SER A 41 -9.07 5.89 -1.93
N ARG A 42 -9.46 4.73 -1.38
CA ARG A 42 -10.86 4.30 -1.30
C ARG A 42 -11.69 5.17 -0.38
N TRP A 43 -11.18 5.52 0.79
CA TRP A 43 -11.87 6.45 1.69
C TRP A 43 -11.99 7.84 1.07
N ALA A 44 -10.96 8.32 0.38
CA ALA A 44 -11.03 9.60 -0.32
C ALA A 44 -12.14 9.60 -1.37
N PHE A 45 -12.25 8.52 -2.14
CA PHE A 45 -13.25 8.37 -3.20
C PHE A 45 -14.67 8.06 -2.66
N ASP A 46 -14.84 6.95 -1.93
CA ASP A 46 -16.16 6.42 -1.54
C ASP A 46 -16.76 7.13 -0.31
N GLU A 47 -15.94 7.59 0.64
CA GLU A 47 -16.45 8.08 1.93
C GLU A 47 -16.51 9.61 2.02
N TYR A 48 -15.62 10.30 1.30
CA TYR A 48 -15.42 11.74 1.38
C TYR A 48 -15.54 12.48 0.05
N GLU A 49 -15.64 11.76 -1.07
CA GLU A 49 -15.74 12.33 -2.43
C GLU A 49 -14.73 13.46 -2.66
N CYS A 50 -13.47 13.22 -2.27
CA CYS A 50 -12.41 14.22 -2.37
C CYS A 50 -11.11 13.62 -2.88
N SER A 51 -10.18 14.50 -3.25
CA SER A 51 -8.86 14.06 -3.67
C SER A 51 -8.10 13.40 -2.52
N ARG A 52 -7.24 12.44 -2.88
CA ARG A 52 -6.33 11.78 -1.95
C ARG A 52 -5.47 12.78 -1.16
N ARG A 53 -5.04 13.87 -1.81
CA ARG A 53 -4.33 14.98 -1.15
C ARG A 53 -5.17 15.56 -0.01
N ASN A 54 -6.42 15.91 -0.25
CA ASN A 54 -7.28 16.53 0.75
C ASN A 54 -7.51 15.60 1.94
N LEU A 55 -7.69 14.29 1.70
CA LEU A 55 -7.82 13.34 2.80
C LEU A 55 -6.52 13.21 3.60
N LEU A 56 -5.35 13.14 2.95
CA LEU A 56 -4.06 13.12 3.64
C LEU A 56 -3.85 14.39 4.49
N ASP A 57 -4.32 15.54 4.01
CA ASP A 57 -4.27 16.79 4.74
C ASP A 57 -5.19 16.75 5.97
N ALA A 58 -6.40 16.22 5.82
CA ALA A 58 -7.36 16.04 6.92
C ALA A 58 -6.90 14.99 7.95
N LEU A 59 -6.13 13.98 7.53
CA LEU A 59 -5.49 13.00 8.40
C LEU A 59 -4.26 13.56 9.14
N GLY A 60 -3.89 14.83 8.93
CA GLY A 60 -2.77 15.48 9.61
C GLY A 60 -1.39 15.08 9.08
N VAL A 61 -1.32 14.41 7.93
CA VAL A 61 -0.05 13.91 7.36
C VAL A 61 0.45 14.75 6.17
N SER A 62 -0.15 15.92 5.92
CA SER A 62 0.24 16.88 4.87
C SER A 62 1.65 17.46 4.99
N ASN A 63 2.36 17.23 6.09
CA ASN A 63 3.73 17.73 6.24
C ASN A 63 4.78 16.65 6.05
N LEU A 64 4.37 15.39 5.83
CA LEU A 64 5.29 14.29 5.60
C LEU A 64 6.01 14.43 4.25
N HIS A 65 7.25 13.98 4.19
CA HIS A 65 8.00 13.99 2.94
C HIS A 65 7.29 13.11 1.88
N PRO A 66 7.34 13.43 0.57
CA PRO A 66 6.63 12.65 -0.45
C PRO A 66 6.94 11.15 -0.43
N ILE A 67 8.19 10.77 -0.14
CA ILE A 67 8.60 9.36 0.02
C ILE A 67 7.87 8.69 1.19
N GLU A 68 7.69 9.39 2.31
CA GLU A 68 6.97 8.86 3.47
C GLU A 68 5.48 8.65 3.14
N ILE A 69 4.87 9.59 2.41
CA ILE A 69 3.49 9.45 1.93
C ILE A 69 3.34 8.22 1.02
N GLN A 70 4.28 8.02 0.09
CA GLN A 70 4.30 6.84 -0.78
C GLN A 70 4.61 5.55 -0.01
N GLY A 71 5.27 5.65 1.15
CA GLY A 71 5.66 4.55 2.02
C GLY A 71 4.63 4.13 3.08
N LEU A 72 3.51 4.85 3.25
CA LEU A 72 2.56 4.61 4.37
C LEU A 72 2.06 3.16 4.48
N GLY A 73 1.84 2.47 3.35
CA GLY A 73 1.42 1.07 3.36
C GLY A 73 2.57 0.06 3.45
N VAL A 74 3.81 0.51 3.41
CA VAL A 74 5.00 -0.33 3.63
C VAL A 74 5.33 -0.32 5.12
N ALA A 75 5.54 0.86 5.68
CA ALA A 75 5.84 1.06 7.09
C ALA A 75 5.18 2.34 7.60
N LEU A 76 4.74 2.31 8.86
CA LEU A 76 4.14 3.46 9.52
C LEU A 76 4.95 3.82 10.75
N ARG A 77 5.31 5.10 10.88
CA ARG A 77 5.94 5.60 12.10
C ARG A 77 4.93 5.67 13.23
N PRO A 78 5.31 5.39 14.49
CA PRO A 78 4.39 5.48 15.61
C PRO A 78 3.68 6.83 15.68
N GLU A 79 4.40 7.94 15.50
CA GLU A 79 3.85 9.30 15.56
C GLU A 79 2.87 9.56 14.40
N THR A 80 3.20 9.05 13.20
CA THR A 80 2.30 9.11 12.05
C THR A 80 1.06 8.25 12.28
N ALA A 81 1.20 7.06 12.87
CA ALA A 81 0.09 6.17 13.18
C ALA A 81 -0.83 6.77 14.24
N GLU A 82 -0.29 7.40 15.28
CA GLU A 82 -1.05 8.12 16.30
C GLU A 82 -1.82 9.29 15.69
N THR A 83 -1.17 10.07 14.81
CA THR A 83 -1.80 11.18 14.08
C THR A 83 -2.99 10.67 13.26
N ILE A 84 -2.78 9.62 12.44
CA ILE A 84 -3.84 9.02 11.63
C ILE A 84 -4.93 8.40 12.52
N SER A 85 -4.56 7.72 13.61
CA SER A 85 -5.50 7.10 14.57
C SER A 85 -6.40 8.14 15.22
N ALA A 86 -5.82 9.25 15.68
CA ALA A 86 -6.56 10.35 16.30
C ALA A 86 -7.55 11.00 15.32
N ALA A 87 -7.11 11.22 14.07
CA ALA A 87 -7.92 11.82 13.01
C ALA A 87 -9.04 10.89 12.54
N SER A 88 -8.71 9.64 12.23
CA SER A 88 -9.60 8.67 11.57
C SER A 88 -10.50 7.89 12.51
N GLY A 89 -10.14 7.79 13.79
CA GLY A 89 -10.77 6.88 14.75
C GLY A 89 -10.36 5.41 14.59
N ILE A 90 -9.45 5.08 13.66
CA ILE A 90 -8.95 3.71 13.49
C ILE A 90 -7.94 3.41 14.60
N PRO A 91 -8.08 2.32 15.36
CA PRO A 91 -7.11 1.96 16.40
C PRO A 91 -5.69 1.82 15.83
N PHE A 92 -4.70 2.29 16.60
CA PHE A 92 -3.26 2.21 16.26
C PHE A 92 -2.84 0.83 15.73
N LEU A 93 -3.15 -0.25 16.47
CA LEU A 93 -2.77 -1.62 16.07
C LEU A 93 -3.41 -2.03 14.74
N ARG A 94 -4.60 -1.50 14.42
CA ARG A 94 -5.27 -1.78 13.17
C ARG A 94 -4.57 -1.09 12.00
N LEU A 95 -4.09 0.14 12.16
CA LEU A 95 -3.30 0.83 11.13
C LEU A 95 -2.02 0.08 10.80
N TYR A 96 -1.33 -0.42 11.83
CA TYR A 96 -0.15 -1.27 11.64
C TYR A 96 -0.48 -2.56 10.90
N ALA A 97 -1.59 -3.23 11.22
CA ALA A 97 -2.00 -4.44 10.52
C ALA A 97 -2.31 -4.23 9.02
N MET A 98 -2.45 -2.97 8.59
CA MET A 98 -2.67 -2.59 7.20
C MET A 98 -1.35 -2.25 6.46
N THR A 99 -0.19 -2.39 7.11
CA THR A 99 1.14 -2.18 6.52
C THR A 99 1.94 -3.47 6.40
N GLN A 100 2.92 -3.48 5.50
CA GLN A 100 3.79 -4.65 5.29
C GLN A 100 4.73 -4.91 6.48
N SER A 101 5.16 -3.87 7.18
CA SER A 101 6.10 -3.94 8.31
C SER A 101 5.63 -4.82 9.47
N MET A 102 4.34 -5.07 9.62
CA MET A 102 3.84 -5.98 10.67
C MET A 102 4.13 -7.46 10.42
N ARG A 103 4.51 -7.85 9.19
CA ARG A 103 4.64 -9.26 8.81
C ARG A 103 6.06 -9.80 8.76
N ASP A 104 7.08 -8.95 8.78
CA ASP A 104 8.45 -9.45 8.93
C ASP A 104 8.75 -9.57 10.44
N ARG A 105 8.71 -10.79 10.97
CA ARG A 105 8.91 -11.06 12.41
C ARG A 105 10.30 -10.63 12.88
N ALA A 106 11.29 -10.62 11.98
CA ALA A 106 12.61 -10.07 12.23
C ALA A 106 12.57 -8.53 12.37
N THR A 107 11.68 -7.84 11.63
CA THR A 107 11.49 -6.40 11.80
C THR A 107 10.83 -6.00 13.10
N TRP A 108 10.24 -6.90 13.91
CA TRP A 108 9.70 -6.53 15.23
C TRP A 108 10.80 -6.40 16.30
N ASP A 109 11.80 -7.29 16.29
CA ASP A 109 12.96 -7.20 17.19
C ASP A 109 13.96 -6.13 16.72
N GLU A 110 14.11 -5.94 15.40
CA GLU A 110 14.86 -4.80 14.82
C GLU A 110 14.07 -3.47 14.91
N PHE A 111 12.73 -3.47 14.97
CA PHE A 111 11.92 -2.24 15.16
C PHE A 111 12.31 -1.50 16.44
N LYS A 112 12.65 -2.25 17.50
CA LYS A 112 13.12 -1.68 18.77
C LYS A 112 14.44 -0.91 18.61
N TYR A 113 15.27 -1.28 17.63
CA TYR A 113 16.53 -0.62 17.32
C TYR A 113 16.36 0.52 16.30
N VAL A 114 15.50 0.36 15.29
CA VAL A 114 15.18 1.41 14.28
C VAL A 114 14.47 2.63 14.91
N LEU A 115 13.73 2.44 16.01
CA LEU A 115 13.17 3.53 16.81
C LEU A 115 14.23 4.28 17.65
N ARG A 116 15.42 3.69 17.83
CA ARG A 116 16.47 4.21 18.73
C ARG A 116 17.53 5.03 17.99
N GLU A 117 17.81 4.71 16.73
CA GLU A 117 18.78 5.41 15.89
C GLU A 117 18.16 5.74 14.53
N GLY A 118 17.60 6.95 14.40
CA GLY A 118 17.26 7.61 13.12
C GLY A 118 16.89 6.71 11.93
N TYR A 119 15.65 6.18 11.90
CA TYR A 119 14.91 5.67 10.74
C TYR A 119 15.74 5.22 9.52
N ALA A 120 16.35 4.04 9.60
CA ALA A 120 16.63 3.25 8.41
C ALA A 120 15.32 2.58 7.93
N PHE A 121 14.98 2.75 6.65
CA PHE A 121 14.01 1.85 6.00
C PHE A 121 14.45 0.41 6.32
N PRO A 122 13.59 -0.52 6.79
CA PRO A 122 14.00 -1.92 7.03
C PRO A 122 14.49 -2.63 5.75
N PHE A 123 14.34 -2.00 4.59
CA PHE A 123 14.90 -2.45 3.32
C PHE A 123 16.28 -1.86 2.98
N ARG A 124 16.72 -0.79 3.67
CA ARG A 124 18.05 -0.20 3.47
C ARG A 124 19.15 -1.03 4.12
N GLU A 125 18.87 -1.74 5.21
CA GLU A 125 19.88 -2.55 5.92
C GLU A 125 20.11 -3.94 5.32
N ARG A 126 19.26 -4.43 4.41
CA ARG A 126 19.41 -5.79 3.85
C ARG A 126 19.91 -5.85 2.41
N ASP A 127 20.38 -4.76 1.80
CA ASP A 127 20.71 -4.70 0.37
C ASP A 127 19.56 -5.17 -0.56
N LEU A 128 18.35 -5.40 -0.02
CA LEU A 128 17.22 -5.96 -0.76
C LEU A 128 16.65 -4.94 -1.76
N ILE A 129 16.85 -3.64 -1.54
CA ILE A 129 16.52 -2.58 -2.51
C ILE A 129 17.31 -2.72 -3.82
N ASP A 130 18.50 -3.32 -3.78
CA ASP A 130 19.33 -3.56 -4.97
C ASP A 130 19.06 -4.93 -5.60
N VAL A 131 18.27 -5.78 -4.94
CA VAL A 131 17.74 -7.01 -5.54
C VAL A 131 16.54 -6.64 -6.43
N PRO A 132 16.62 -6.86 -7.76
CA PRO A 132 15.56 -6.46 -8.70
C PRO A 132 14.16 -6.97 -8.35
N LEU A 133 14.07 -8.12 -7.66
CA LEU A 133 12.82 -8.71 -7.16
C LEU A 133 12.03 -7.82 -6.17
N PHE A 134 12.69 -6.87 -5.50
CA PHE A 134 12.06 -5.95 -4.54
C PHE A 134 11.89 -4.53 -5.09
N ARG A 135 12.63 -4.18 -6.15
CA ARG A 135 12.72 -2.80 -6.67
C ARG A 135 11.43 -2.33 -7.34
N GLU A 136 10.64 -3.26 -7.85
CA GLU A 136 9.30 -3.00 -8.35
C GLU A 136 8.30 -3.75 -7.47
N VAL A 137 7.66 -3.03 -6.56
CA VAL A 137 6.47 -3.57 -5.86
C VAL A 137 5.38 -3.71 -6.92
N VAL A 138 5.39 -4.84 -7.62
CA VAL A 138 4.42 -5.14 -8.65
C VAL A 138 3.04 -5.10 -8.01
N HIS A 139 2.15 -4.28 -8.56
CA HIS A 139 0.81 -4.21 -8.05
C HIS A 139 0.05 -5.48 -8.45
N LYS A 140 -0.13 -6.38 -7.50
CA LYS A 140 -0.83 -7.66 -7.64
C LYS A 140 -2.25 -7.62 -7.07
N TRP A 141 -3.24 -8.12 -7.80
CA TRP A 141 -4.61 -8.20 -7.28
C TRP A 141 -5.34 -9.45 -7.72
N CYS A 142 -6.35 -9.84 -6.96
CA CYS A 142 -7.27 -10.89 -7.38
C CYS A 142 -8.54 -10.25 -7.98
N PRO A 143 -8.87 -10.53 -9.25
CA PRO A 143 -10.10 -10.00 -9.87
C PRO A 143 -11.36 -10.39 -9.09
N ASP A 144 -11.39 -11.61 -8.53
CA ASP A 144 -12.55 -12.15 -7.83
C ASP A 144 -12.75 -11.48 -6.47
N CYS A 145 -11.68 -11.28 -5.70
CA CYS A 145 -11.75 -10.46 -4.48
C CYS A 145 -12.22 -9.03 -4.78
N LEU A 146 -11.80 -8.42 -5.89
CA LEU A 146 -12.26 -7.09 -6.27
C LEU A 146 -13.71 -7.07 -6.75
N ARG A 147 -14.27 -8.19 -7.24
CA ARG A 147 -15.72 -8.31 -7.50
C ARG A 147 -16.50 -8.39 -6.19
N GLU A 148 -16.00 -9.14 -5.22
CA GLU A 148 -16.64 -9.30 -3.90
C GLU A 148 -16.54 -8.03 -3.03
N ARG A 149 -15.39 -7.35 -3.07
CA ARG A 149 -15.10 -6.14 -2.30
C ARG A 149 -14.44 -5.10 -3.23
N PRO A 150 -15.24 -4.35 -4.00
CA PRO A 150 -14.73 -3.34 -4.93
C PRO A 150 -13.80 -2.34 -4.24
N GLY A 151 -12.63 -2.09 -4.83
CA GLY A 151 -11.66 -1.10 -4.36
C GLY A 151 -10.83 -1.55 -3.15
N VAL A 152 -11.11 -2.71 -2.55
CA VAL A 152 -10.37 -3.26 -1.41
C VAL A 152 -9.22 -4.11 -1.92
N HIS A 153 -8.00 -3.58 -1.82
CA HIS A 153 -6.79 -4.33 -2.17
C HIS A 153 -6.16 -4.92 -0.92
N GLU A 154 -5.89 -6.23 -0.95
CA GLU A 154 -5.32 -6.94 0.20
C GLU A 154 -3.85 -6.60 0.40
N MET A 155 -3.47 -6.33 1.64
CA MET A 155 -2.09 -6.14 2.07
C MET A 155 -1.25 -7.39 1.75
N MET A 156 -1.82 -8.59 1.83
CA MET A 156 -1.05 -9.82 1.59
C MET A 156 -0.51 -9.91 0.17
N TRP A 157 -1.24 -9.36 -0.81
CA TRP A 157 -0.81 -9.36 -2.21
C TRP A 157 0.44 -8.51 -2.44
N ARG A 158 0.85 -7.68 -1.47
CA ARG A 158 2.10 -6.92 -1.53
C ARG A 158 3.34 -7.78 -1.27
N HIS A 159 3.15 -8.94 -0.65
CA HIS A 159 4.26 -9.83 -0.34
C HIS A 159 4.91 -10.34 -1.63
N PRO A 160 6.24 -10.23 -1.82
CA PRO A 160 6.89 -10.55 -3.10
C PRO A 160 6.60 -11.99 -3.54
N TRP A 161 6.63 -12.93 -2.59
CA TRP A 161 6.42 -14.36 -2.81
C TRP A 161 4.96 -14.81 -2.99
N LEU A 162 3.99 -13.94 -2.76
CA LEU A 162 2.58 -14.31 -2.92
C LEU A 162 2.11 -13.95 -4.34
N HIS A 163 1.97 -14.95 -5.19
CA HIS A 163 1.49 -14.79 -6.58
C HIS A 163 0.09 -15.36 -6.79
N ILE A 164 -0.54 -15.88 -5.74
CA ILE A 164 -1.79 -16.62 -5.81
C ILE A 164 -2.75 -16.07 -4.76
N CYS A 165 -4.00 -15.86 -5.15
CA CYS A 165 -5.10 -15.69 -4.22
C CYS A 165 -5.50 -17.05 -3.67
N LEU A 166 -5.25 -17.28 -2.38
CA LEU A 166 -5.62 -18.53 -1.71
C LEU A 166 -7.14 -18.70 -1.56
N LYS A 167 -7.90 -17.60 -1.51
CA LYS A 167 -9.37 -17.65 -1.40
C LYS A 167 -10.01 -18.17 -2.68
N HIS A 168 -9.50 -17.75 -3.85
CA HIS A 168 -10.11 -18.04 -5.15
C HIS A 168 -9.30 -19.01 -6.01
N ALA A 169 -8.22 -19.57 -5.45
CA ALA A 169 -7.28 -20.45 -6.14
C ALA A 169 -6.90 -19.88 -7.52
N ARG A 170 -6.42 -18.63 -7.55
CA ARG A 170 -6.22 -17.88 -8.79
C ARG A 170 -4.89 -17.15 -8.78
N VAL A 171 -4.18 -17.13 -9.91
CA VAL A 171 -2.98 -16.31 -10.06
C VAL A 171 -3.37 -14.83 -9.94
N LEU A 172 -2.61 -14.06 -9.16
CA LEU A 172 -2.84 -12.63 -9.00
C LEU A 172 -2.50 -11.91 -10.32
N ALA A 173 -3.42 -11.08 -10.79
CA ALA A 173 -3.21 -10.22 -11.94
C ALA A 173 -2.18 -9.14 -11.61
N THR A 174 -1.36 -8.80 -12.60
CA THR A 174 -0.35 -7.72 -12.54
C THR A 174 -0.55 -6.67 -13.62
N THR A 175 -1.37 -6.97 -14.64
CA THR A 175 -1.62 -6.14 -15.81
C THR A 175 -3.11 -5.90 -16.02
N CYS A 176 -3.45 -4.73 -16.56
CA CYS A 176 -4.82 -4.38 -16.89
C CYS A 176 -5.28 -5.11 -18.17
N SER A 177 -6.53 -5.61 -18.19
CA SER A 177 -7.10 -6.31 -19.35
C SER A 177 -7.32 -5.42 -20.58
N ALA A 178 -7.49 -4.11 -20.40
CA ALA A 178 -7.72 -3.18 -21.49
C ALA A 178 -6.42 -2.59 -22.05
N CYS A 179 -5.56 -2.05 -21.18
CA CYS A 179 -4.32 -1.39 -21.63
C CYS A 179 -3.09 -2.30 -21.68
N GLY A 180 -3.14 -3.53 -21.14
CA GLY A 180 -1.98 -4.43 -21.06
C GLY A 180 -0.90 -4.01 -20.05
N GLU A 181 -0.88 -2.74 -19.65
CA GLU A 181 0.09 -2.19 -18.70
C GLU A 181 -0.19 -2.55 -17.23
N GLN A 182 0.86 -2.52 -16.41
CA GLN A 182 0.74 -2.59 -14.96
C GLN A 182 0.09 -1.31 -14.39
N PRO A 183 -0.97 -1.42 -13.57
CA PRO A 183 -1.60 -0.26 -12.93
C PRO A 183 -0.63 0.54 -12.05
N ARG A 184 -0.43 1.81 -12.37
CA ARG A 184 0.37 2.77 -11.58
C ARG A 184 -0.50 3.41 -10.50
N ILE A 185 -0.77 2.64 -9.45
CA ILE A 185 -1.63 3.08 -8.34
C ILE A 185 -1.10 4.37 -7.72
N PRO A 186 -1.94 5.42 -7.56
CA PRO A 186 -1.51 6.67 -6.94
C PRO A 186 -1.28 6.47 -5.44
N LEU A 187 -0.01 6.53 -5.01
CA LEU A 187 0.39 6.44 -3.61
C LEU A 187 0.69 7.80 -2.97
N GLY A 188 0.97 8.81 -3.80
CA GLY A 188 1.35 10.17 -3.38
C GLY A 188 0.17 11.09 -3.06
N ARG A 189 0.43 12.39 -3.07
CA ARG A 189 -0.58 13.45 -2.89
C ARG A 189 -1.23 13.81 -4.21
N THR A 190 -2.08 12.93 -4.73
CA THR A 190 -2.77 13.19 -6.00
C THR A 190 -3.95 14.12 -5.79
N VAL A 191 -4.03 15.14 -6.66
CA VAL A 191 -5.16 16.09 -6.72
C VAL A 191 -6.32 15.59 -7.57
N GLN A 192 -6.06 14.61 -8.43
CA GLN A 192 -7.10 13.97 -9.24
C GLN A 192 -7.86 12.97 -8.37
N ASP A 193 -9.18 13.07 -8.41
CA ASP A 193 -10.06 12.07 -7.84
C ASP A 193 -9.93 10.79 -8.66
N TRP A 194 -9.62 9.68 -7.97
CA TRP A 194 -9.39 8.40 -8.62
C TRP A 194 -10.17 7.32 -7.91
N ASP A 195 -10.96 6.59 -8.70
CA ASP A 195 -11.67 5.41 -8.27
C ASP A 195 -10.71 4.22 -8.13
N PRO A 196 -10.50 3.66 -6.92
CA PRO A 196 -9.59 2.53 -6.70
C PRO A 196 -10.01 1.21 -7.35
N ARG A 197 -11.22 1.16 -7.92
CA ARG A 197 -11.76 0.03 -8.69
C ARG A 197 -11.24 0.02 -10.13
N LEU A 198 -10.75 1.17 -10.62
CA LEU A 198 -10.42 1.39 -12.03
C LEU A 198 -8.91 1.50 -12.24
N CYS A 199 -8.46 1.10 -13.43
CA CYS A 199 -7.08 1.30 -13.86
C CYS A 199 -6.76 2.81 -13.94
N PRO A 200 -5.73 3.31 -13.21
CA PRO A 200 -5.35 4.72 -13.21
C PRO A 200 -4.49 5.11 -14.42
N ASN A 201 -4.05 4.15 -15.23
CA ASN A 201 -3.09 4.42 -16.29
C ASN A 201 -3.68 5.36 -17.34
N ARG A 202 -2.82 6.21 -17.91
CA ARG A 202 -3.12 6.99 -19.10
C ARG A 202 -2.43 6.37 -20.32
N VAL A 203 -3.20 6.14 -21.36
CA VAL A 203 -2.76 5.52 -22.62
C VAL A 203 -3.15 6.45 -23.75
N HIS A 204 -2.19 6.87 -24.56
CA HIS A 204 -2.40 7.85 -25.64
C HIS A 204 -3.14 9.13 -25.20
N GLY A 205 -2.85 9.62 -23.99
CA GLY A 205 -3.44 10.85 -23.44
C GLY A 205 -4.81 10.69 -22.77
N ALA A 206 -5.49 9.54 -22.93
CA ALA A 206 -6.77 9.24 -22.28
C ALA A 206 -6.58 8.33 -21.05
N GLN A 207 -7.45 8.45 -20.05
CA GLN A 207 -7.46 7.52 -18.91
C GLN A 207 -8.02 6.16 -19.34
N CYS A 208 -7.33 5.08 -18.99
CA CYS A 208 -7.77 3.71 -19.29
C CYS A 208 -9.09 3.39 -18.59
N ALA A 209 -9.17 3.63 -17.27
CA ALA A 209 -10.39 3.48 -16.47
C ALA A 209 -11.07 2.10 -16.51
N GLU A 210 -10.39 1.05 -16.99
CA GLU A 210 -10.94 -0.31 -16.99
C GLU A 210 -11.07 -0.84 -15.57
N LEU A 211 -12.17 -1.53 -15.28
CA LEU A 211 -12.39 -2.19 -13.99
C LEU A 211 -11.31 -3.24 -13.75
N LEU A 212 -10.54 -3.09 -12.67
CA LEU A 212 -9.49 -4.05 -12.30
C LEU A 212 -10.04 -5.45 -12.01
N SER A 213 -11.31 -5.54 -11.62
CA SER A 213 -12.05 -6.79 -11.43
C SER A 213 -12.33 -7.56 -12.73
N ARG A 214 -12.13 -6.95 -13.90
CA ARG A 214 -12.22 -7.59 -15.22
C ARG A 214 -10.89 -8.16 -15.72
N ALA A 215 -9.80 -7.97 -14.97
CA ALA A 215 -8.50 -8.48 -15.37
C ALA A 215 -8.55 -10.00 -15.57
N LYS A 216 -7.97 -10.47 -16.68
CA LYS A 216 -7.89 -11.89 -17.00
C LYS A 216 -6.69 -12.50 -16.26
N SER A 217 -6.92 -13.59 -15.54
CA SER A 217 -5.86 -14.37 -14.89
C SER A 217 -6.30 -15.83 -14.73
N SER A 218 -5.35 -16.74 -14.69
CA SER A 218 -5.61 -18.19 -14.67
C SER A 218 -6.06 -18.68 -13.30
N HIS A 219 -7.06 -19.57 -13.30
CA HIS A 219 -7.40 -20.38 -12.13
C HIS A 219 -6.40 -21.54 -11.98
N ILE A 220 -6.23 -21.99 -10.75
CA ILE A 220 -5.33 -23.06 -10.37
C ILE A 220 -6.20 -24.23 -9.98
N GLU A 221 -6.05 -25.35 -10.67
CA GLU A 221 -6.76 -26.58 -10.31
C GLU A 221 -6.25 -27.10 -8.96
N VAL A 222 -7.17 -27.35 -8.04
CA VAL A 222 -6.85 -27.87 -6.71
C VAL A 222 -6.41 -29.33 -6.88
N GLY A 223 -5.09 -29.56 -6.89
CA GLY A 223 -4.46 -30.87 -7.10
C GLY A 223 -3.35 -30.88 -8.16
N GLY A 224 -3.24 -29.84 -8.99
CA GLY A 224 -2.19 -29.71 -10.00
C GLY A 224 -0.89 -29.12 -9.43
N LEU A 225 0.26 -29.73 -9.74
CA LEU A 225 1.57 -29.11 -9.54
C LEU A 225 1.64 -27.82 -10.37
N LEU A 226 1.87 -26.70 -9.70
CA LEU A 226 2.08 -25.40 -10.35
C LEU A 226 3.46 -25.36 -11.02
N TYR A 227 3.47 -25.51 -12.34
CA TYR A 227 4.51 -24.93 -13.19
C TYR A 227 3.89 -23.72 -13.89
N VAL A 228 4.35 -22.51 -13.55
CA VAL A 228 4.00 -21.30 -14.31
C VAL A 228 5.31 -20.62 -14.69
N THR A 229 5.72 -20.81 -15.93
CA THR A 229 6.57 -19.85 -16.64
C THR A 229 5.63 -18.81 -17.27
N GLN A 230 5.81 -17.54 -16.94
CA GLN A 230 5.18 -16.46 -17.72
C GLN A 230 5.93 -16.36 -19.05
N GLY A 231 5.53 -17.19 -20.02
CA GLY A 231 6.04 -17.12 -21.38
C GLY A 231 5.48 -15.90 -22.09
N THR A 232 6.35 -14.95 -22.44
CA THR A 232 6.08 -13.95 -23.48
C THR A 232 5.74 -14.68 -24.77
N ALA A 233 4.54 -14.47 -25.30
CA ALA A 233 4.20 -14.91 -26.65
C ALA A 233 5.07 -14.14 -27.65
N VAL A 234 6.18 -14.75 -28.05
CA VAL A 234 6.93 -14.34 -29.25
C VAL A 234 6.36 -15.15 -30.40
N GLY A 235 5.75 -14.45 -31.35
CA GLY A 235 5.08 -15.04 -32.50
C GLY A 235 6.01 -15.90 -33.34
N SER A 236 5.50 -17.07 -33.73
CA SER A 236 5.98 -17.83 -34.88
C SER A 236 5.74 -17.01 -36.14
N VAL A 237 6.82 -16.62 -36.83
CA VAL A 237 6.76 -16.26 -38.25
C VAL A 237 7.42 -17.42 -38.99
N ASP A 238 6.60 -18.30 -39.55
CA ASP A 238 7.00 -19.20 -40.62
C ASP A 238 6.68 -18.53 -41.95
N SER A 239 7.72 -18.22 -42.73
CA SER A 239 7.85 -18.34 -44.20
C SER A 239 9.19 -17.78 -44.64
#